data_AF-A0A349EVK7-F1
#
_entry.id   AF-A0A349EVK7-F1
#
_cell.length_a   1.000
_cell.length_b   1.000
_cell.length_c   1.000
_cell.angle_alpha   90.00
_cell.angle_beta   90.00
_cell.angle_gamma   90.00
#
_symmetry.space_group_name_H-M   'P 1'
#
loop_
_entity.id
_entity.type
_entity.pdbx_description
1 polymer ?
#
loop_
_entity_poly.entity_id
_entity_poly.type
_entity_poly.pdbx_seq_one_letter_code
_entity_poly.pdbx_strand_id
1 'polypeptide(L)'
;MIDFYQRKGIYMEKNKEFLHCLRQQIYPDEYAIERIESAKSFCLKYGFKNVILLFNAEEFNVGHIKDEELVPWIEIIKQAKKVFNEVGISVSLNPWMELGHLDRGRKLQPGQDFQTMVDRFGKQSELVACPFDTNWKKYYL
;
A
#
# COMPACT_ATOMS: atom_id res chain seq x y z
N MET A 1 18.11 -41.48 -14.12
CA MET A 1 18.32 -40.09 -13.66
C MET A 1 17.51 -39.22 -14.62
N ILE A 2 16.33 -38.76 -14.20
CA ILE A 2 15.39 -38.01 -15.07
C ILE A 2 15.78 -36.55 -14.97
N ASP A 3 16.14 -35.97 -16.11
CA ASP A 3 16.64 -34.62 -16.26
C ASP A 3 15.45 -33.62 -16.25
N PHE A 4 15.31 -32.87 -15.15
CA PHE A 4 14.14 -32.01 -14.88
C PHE A 4 14.32 -30.55 -15.35
N TYR A 5 15.28 -30.25 -16.23
CA TYR A 5 15.60 -28.88 -16.66
C TYR A 5 15.26 -28.58 -18.14
N GLN A 6 14.00 -28.75 -18.53
CA GLN A 6 13.45 -28.09 -19.71
C GLN A 6 12.15 -27.35 -19.39
N ARG A 7 12.24 -26.34 -18.53
CA ARG A 7 11.22 -25.27 -18.55
C ARG A 7 11.50 -24.40 -19.78
N LYS A 8 10.63 -24.54 -20.80
CA LYS A 8 10.54 -23.67 -21.98
C LYS A 8 10.75 -22.22 -21.55
N GLY A 9 11.83 -21.62 -22.03
CA GLY A 9 12.16 -20.22 -21.80
C GLY A 9 10.99 -19.34 -22.21
N ILE A 10 10.47 -18.58 -21.25
CA ILE A 10 9.69 -17.39 -21.56
C ILE A 10 10.69 -16.44 -22.22
N TYR A 11 10.64 -16.35 -23.55
CA TYR A 11 11.35 -15.32 -24.28
C TYR A 11 10.85 -13.97 -23.77
N MET A 12 11.64 -13.30 -22.92
CA MET A 12 11.45 -11.89 -22.62
C MET A 12 11.49 -11.16 -23.97
N GLU A 13 10.38 -10.53 -24.37
CA GLU A 13 10.37 -9.64 -25.53
C GLU A 13 11.51 -8.64 -25.38
N LYS A 14 12.57 -8.82 -26.18
CA LYS A 14 13.65 -7.83 -26.28
C LYS A 14 12.97 -6.51 -26.66
N ASN A 15 13.06 -5.53 -25.75
CA ASN A 15 12.57 -4.14 -25.89
C ASN A 15 11.25 -3.77 -25.17
N LYS A 16 10.72 -4.59 -24.25
CA LYS A 16 9.64 -4.07 -23.38
C LYS A 16 10.25 -3.11 -22.34
N GLU A 17 9.85 -1.84 -22.38
CA GLU A 17 10.24 -0.84 -21.39
C GLU A 17 9.75 -1.28 -19.99
N PHE A 18 10.64 -1.25 -19.00
CA PHE A 18 10.26 -1.53 -17.62
C PHE A 18 9.48 -0.35 -17.06
N LEU A 19 8.37 -0.65 -16.37
CA LEU A 19 7.66 0.37 -15.61
C LEU A 19 8.39 0.60 -14.28
N HIS A 20 9.13 1.70 -14.19
CA HIS A 20 9.73 2.14 -12.94
C HIS A 20 8.70 2.88 -12.08
N CYS A 21 8.43 2.32 -10.89
CA CYS A 21 7.46 2.86 -9.94
C CYS A 21 8.17 3.37 -8.68
N LEU A 22 7.98 4.64 -8.34
CA LEU A 22 8.41 5.19 -7.05
C LEU A 22 7.38 4.81 -5.99
N ARG A 23 7.79 4.17 -4.89
CA ARG A 23 6.92 3.90 -3.74
C ARG A 23 7.13 4.98 -2.70
N GLN A 24 6.09 5.73 -2.36
CA GLN A 24 6.20 6.85 -1.43
C GLN A 24 4.92 7.02 -0.62
N GLN A 25 5.07 7.31 0.67
CA GLN A 25 3.97 7.80 1.50
C GLN A 25 3.95 9.34 1.50
N ILE A 26 2.75 9.91 1.39
CA ILE A 26 2.50 11.34 1.61
C ILE A 26 1.52 11.42 2.79
N TYR A 27 2.04 11.78 3.95
CA TYR A 27 1.22 11.97 5.15
C TYR A 27 0.46 13.31 5.04
N PRO A 28 -0.81 13.39 5.47
CA PRO A 28 -1.61 14.61 5.38
C PRO A 28 -1.27 15.61 6.51
N ASP A 29 -0.10 16.24 6.42
CA ASP A 29 0.35 17.33 7.28
C ASP A 29 0.69 18.60 6.48
N GLU A 30 1.24 19.62 7.14
CA GLU A 30 1.64 20.88 6.53
C GLU A 30 2.73 20.75 5.43
N TYR A 31 3.48 19.66 5.41
CA TYR A 31 4.55 19.37 4.43
C TYR A 31 4.07 18.49 3.28
N ALA A 32 2.79 18.12 3.22
CA ALA A 32 2.28 17.20 2.22
C ALA A 32 2.48 17.71 0.78
N ILE A 33 2.28 19.00 0.55
CA ILE A 33 2.46 19.64 -0.76
C ILE A 33 3.92 19.64 -1.19
N GLU A 34 4.83 19.97 -0.27
CA GLU A 34 6.27 19.94 -0.52
C GLU A 34 6.72 18.52 -0.92
N ARG A 35 6.21 17.49 -0.23
CA ARG A 35 6.51 16.09 -0.55
C ARG A 35 5.98 15.66 -1.91
N ILE A 36 4.78 16.10 -2.31
CA ILE A 36 4.24 15.88 -3.66
C ILE A 36 5.18 16.48 -4.72
N GLU A 37 5.56 17.74 -4.55
CA GLU A 37 6.40 18.47 -5.50
C GLU A 37 7.82 17.88 -5.59
N SER A 38 8.38 17.47 -4.45
CA SER A 38 9.67 16.79 -4.37
C SER A 38 9.63 15.44 -5.10
N ALA A 39 8.62 14.61 -4.83
CA ALA A 39 8.44 13.33 -5.51
C ALA A 39 8.22 13.51 -7.03
N LYS A 40 7.46 14.53 -7.45
CA LYS A 40 7.26 14.86 -8.88
C LYS A 40 8.59 15.21 -9.54
N SER A 41 9.36 16.10 -8.92
CA SER A 41 10.67 16.52 -9.41
C SER A 41 11.64 15.35 -9.53
N PHE A 42 11.64 14.45 -8.55
CA PHE A 42 12.43 13.22 -8.59
C PHE A 42 12.01 12.31 -9.74
N CYS A 43 10.70 12.08 -9.92
CA CYS A 43 10.19 11.24 -10.99
C CYS A 43 10.55 11.78 -12.37
N LEU A 44 10.39 13.08 -12.60
CA LEU A 44 10.77 13.73 -13.86
C LEU A 44 12.27 13.65 -14.13
N LYS A 45 13.09 13.86 -13.11
CA LYS A 45 14.56 13.80 -13.22
C LYS A 45 15.08 12.42 -13.60
N TYR A 46 14.47 11.36 -13.05
CA TYR A 46 14.97 9.98 -13.21
C TYR A 46 14.10 9.10 -14.10
N GLY A 47 13.06 9.66 -14.72
CA GLY A 47 12.24 8.95 -15.71
C GLY A 47 11.23 7.96 -15.14
N PHE A 48 10.81 8.10 -13.87
CA PHE A 48 9.72 7.28 -13.32
C PHE A 48 8.39 7.60 -14.01
N LYS A 49 7.62 6.56 -14.34
CA LYS A 49 6.33 6.69 -15.04
C LYS A 49 5.13 6.37 -14.15
N ASN A 50 5.40 5.94 -12.92
CA ASN A 50 4.37 5.64 -11.93
C ASN A 50 4.83 6.02 -10.52
N VAL A 51 3.90 6.49 -9.70
CA VAL A 51 4.07 6.59 -8.25
C VAL A 51 3.03 5.69 -7.58
N ILE A 52 3.51 4.78 -6.72
CA ILE A 52 2.68 3.99 -5.83
C ILE A 52 2.58 4.74 -4.52
N LEU A 53 1.42 5.34 -4.26
CA LEU A 53 1.11 6.01 -3.01
C LEU A 53 0.80 4.98 -1.94
N LEU A 54 1.62 5.00 -0.88
CA LEU A 54 1.41 4.24 0.34
C LEU A 54 0.53 5.08 1.27
N PHE A 55 -0.45 4.45 1.92
CA PHE A 55 -1.21 5.10 2.99
C PHE A 55 -1.30 4.19 4.21
N ASN A 56 -1.30 4.83 5.39
CA ASN A 56 -1.26 4.14 6.69
C ASN A 56 -0.05 3.18 6.83
N ALA A 57 1.10 3.57 6.29
CA ALA A 57 2.34 2.80 6.32
C ALA A 57 3.33 3.28 7.39
N GLU A 58 4.23 2.37 7.77
CA GLU A 58 5.37 2.57 8.67
C GLU A 58 5.02 3.28 9.99
N GLU A 59 5.68 4.40 10.31
CA GLU A 59 5.53 5.12 11.58
C GLU A 59 4.12 5.70 11.77
N PHE A 60 3.39 5.88 10.67
CA PHE A 60 2.01 6.39 10.69
C PHE A 60 0.97 5.27 10.65
N ASN A 61 1.39 4.02 10.74
CA ASN A 61 0.47 2.89 10.77
C ASN A 61 -0.25 2.85 12.12
N VAL A 62 -1.56 3.10 12.11
CA VAL A 62 -2.43 3.05 13.30
C VAL A 62 -3.22 1.74 13.41
N GLY A 63 -2.91 0.75 12.58
CA GLY A 63 -3.68 -0.48 12.44
C GLY A 63 -4.78 -0.32 11.39
N HIS A 64 -5.94 -0.96 11.60
CA HIS A 64 -7.10 -0.75 10.75
C HIS A 64 -7.67 0.65 11.03
N ILE A 65 -7.61 1.55 10.06
CA ILE A 65 -8.00 2.96 10.20
C ILE A 65 -9.54 3.10 10.22
N LYS A 66 -10.08 4.08 10.94
CA LYS A 66 -11.52 4.33 10.92
C LYS A 66 -11.92 5.27 9.77
N ASP A 67 -13.19 5.26 9.40
CA ASP A 67 -13.71 6.08 8.30
C ASP A 67 -13.47 7.58 8.53
N GLU A 68 -13.64 8.05 9.78
CA GLU A 68 -13.38 9.43 10.15
C GLU A 68 -11.90 9.85 10.01
N GLU A 69 -10.97 8.90 10.12
CA GLU A 69 -9.53 9.10 10.00
C GLU A 69 -9.07 9.01 8.52
N LEU A 70 -9.87 8.42 7.62
CA LEU A 70 -9.55 8.29 6.19
C LEU A 70 -9.62 9.61 5.42
N VAL A 71 -10.50 10.52 5.81
CA VAL A 71 -10.78 11.76 5.08
C VAL A 71 -9.50 12.53 4.69
N PRO A 72 -8.59 12.88 5.61
CA PRO A 72 -7.38 13.62 5.26
C PRO A 72 -6.46 12.84 4.31
N TRP A 73 -6.38 11.51 4.43
CA TRP A 73 -5.62 10.66 3.52
C TRP A 73 -6.19 10.68 2.10
N ILE A 74 -7.51 10.53 1.98
CA ILE A 74 -8.18 10.51 0.67
C ILE A 74 -7.95 11.84 -0.07
N GLU A 75 -8.08 12.96 0.62
CA GLU A 75 -7.92 14.28 0.01
C GLU A 75 -6.48 14.51 -0.48
N ILE A 76 -5.47 14.15 0.33
CA ILE A 76 -4.08 14.32 -0.11
C ILE A 76 -3.71 13.36 -1.25
N ILE A 77 -4.23 12.14 -1.26
CA ILE A 77 -4.03 11.16 -2.34
C ILE A 77 -4.64 11.68 -3.65
N LYS A 78 -5.86 12.24 -3.61
CA LYS A 78 -6.50 12.85 -4.79
C LYS A 78 -5.68 14.02 -5.32
N GLN A 79 -5.16 14.88 -4.43
CA GLN A 79 -4.34 16.01 -4.81
C GLN A 79 -3.01 15.56 -5.45
N ALA A 80 -2.32 14.60 -4.82
CA ALA A 80 -1.10 14.01 -5.37
C ALA A 80 -1.35 13.40 -6.75
N LYS A 81 -2.44 12.62 -6.91
CA LYS A 81 -2.85 12.04 -8.19
C LYS A 81 -3.03 13.09 -9.27
N LYS A 82 -3.69 14.21 -8.97
CA LYS A 82 -3.86 15.31 -9.91
C LYS A 82 -2.50 15.85 -10.38
N VAL A 83 -1.62 16.18 -9.44
CA VAL A 83 -0.30 16.76 -9.72
C VAL A 83 0.59 15.82 -10.55
N PHE A 84 0.61 14.52 -10.24
CA PHE A 84 1.38 13.54 -11.02
C PHE A 84 0.81 13.33 -12.42
N ASN A 85 -0.52 13.22 -12.55
CA ASN A 85 -1.18 13.01 -13.83
C ASN A 85 -0.99 14.19 -14.78
N GLU A 86 -0.95 15.44 -14.29
CA GLU A 86 -0.72 16.64 -15.09
C GLU A 86 0.63 16.62 -15.84
N VAL A 87 1.61 15.86 -15.34
CA VAL A 87 2.94 15.69 -15.98
C VAL A 87 3.13 14.29 -16.59
N GLY A 88 2.05 13.53 -16.77
CA GLY A 88 2.07 12.21 -17.42
C GLY A 88 2.62 11.08 -16.54
N ILE A 89 2.69 11.25 -15.22
CA ILE A 89 3.06 10.20 -14.28
C ILE A 89 1.78 9.54 -13.75
N SER A 90 1.63 8.24 -13.99
CA SER A 90 0.48 7.49 -13.47
C SER A 90 0.57 7.29 -11.96
N VAL A 91 -0.57 7.04 -11.32
CA VAL A 91 -0.63 6.78 -9.88
C VAL A 91 -1.30 5.45 -9.59
N SER A 92 -0.67 4.69 -8.71
CA SER A 92 -1.19 3.47 -8.10
C SER A 92 -1.34 3.68 -6.59
N LEU A 93 -2.21 2.90 -5.95
CA LEU A 93 -2.43 2.96 -4.51
C LEU A 93 -2.01 1.64 -3.88
N ASN A 94 -1.32 1.70 -2.75
CA ASN A 94 -1.02 0.54 -1.92
C ASN A 94 -1.50 0.80 -0.48
N PRO A 95 -2.69 0.29 -0.12
CA PRO A 95 -3.17 0.24 1.26
C PRO A 95 -2.24 -0.61 2.11
N TRP A 96 -1.61 -0.04 3.14
CA TRP A 96 -0.69 -0.82 3.99
C TRP A 96 -1.38 -1.55 5.17
N MET A 97 -2.68 -1.37 5.26
CA MET A 97 -3.51 -1.82 6.39
C MET A 97 -4.39 -3.03 6.07
N GLU A 98 -4.51 -3.45 4.81
CA GLU A 98 -5.35 -4.56 4.30
C GLU A 98 -5.88 -5.52 5.36
N LEU A 99 -5.13 -6.60 5.65
CA LEU A 99 -5.38 -7.50 6.77
C LEU A 99 -4.60 -7.08 8.03
N GLY A 100 -3.71 -6.10 7.92
CA GLY A 100 -2.67 -5.80 8.90
C GLY A 100 -1.41 -6.65 8.67
N HIS A 101 -0.24 -6.02 8.69
CA HIS A 101 1.03 -6.71 8.37
C HIS A 101 1.57 -7.55 9.55
N LEU A 102 1.47 -7.02 10.77
CA LEU A 102 1.82 -7.65 12.05
C LEU A 102 1.37 -6.72 13.18
N ASP A 103 1.39 -7.16 14.44
CA ASP A 103 0.90 -6.36 15.57
C ASP A 103 1.79 -5.12 15.85
N ARG A 104 3.10 -5.27 16.10
CA ARG A 104 4.00 -4.19 16.61
C ARG A 104 3.36 -3.34 17.71
N GLY A 105 2.62 -3.97 18.64
CA GLY A 105 1.92 -3.28 19.74
C GLY A 105 0.58 -2.63 19.36
N ARG A 106 0.18 -2.65 18.09
CA ARG A 106 -1.17 -2.26 17.66
C ARG A 106 -2.16 -3.37 17.94
N LYS A 107 -3.42 -2.96 18.14
CA LYS A 107 -4.55 -3.84 18.40
C LYS A 107 -5.74 -3.43 17.53
N LEU A 108 -6.71 -4.30 17.38
CA LEU A 108 -8.03 -3.91 16.89
C LEU A 108 -8.60 -2.78 17.77
N GLN A 109 -9.13 -1.76 17.11
CA GLN A 109 -9.76 -0.62 17.75
C GLN A 109 -11.19 -0.99 18.21
N PRO A 110 -11.79 -0.23 19.15
CA PRO A 110 -13.21 -0.41 19.48
C PRO A 110 -14.10 -0.36 18.23
N GLY A 111 -14.98 -1.35 18.08
CA GLY A 111 -15.85 -1.52 16.92
C GLY A 111 -15.26 -2.36 15.78
N GLN A 112 -14.01 -2.79 15.88
CA GLN A 112 -13.37 -3.72 14.94
C GLN A 112 -13.45 -5.14 15.50
N ASP A 113 -14.63 -5.73 15.43
CA ASP A 113 -14.89 -7.08 15.97
C ASP A 113 -14.46 -8.17 14.96
N PHE A 114 -13.19 -8.16 14.56
CA PHE A 114 -12.65 -9.10 13.57
C PHE A 114 -12.12 -10.36 14.26
N GLN A 115 -12.41 -11.54 13.69
CA GLN A 115 -11.59 -12.71 13.97
C GLN A 115 -10.16 -12.42 13.48
N THR A 116 -9.16 -12.57 14.35
CA THR A 116 -7.75 -12.41 13.99
C THR A 116 -7.09 -13.73 13.61
N MET A 117 -6.00 -13.64 12.85
CA MET A 117 -5.16 -14.78 12.49
C MET A 117 -4.49 -15.38 13.73
N VAL A 118 -4.21 -16.68 13.64
CA VAL A 118 -3.49 -17.45 14.66
C VAL A 118 -2.24 -18.04 14.03
N ASP A 119 -1.11 -17.95 14.71
CA ASP A 119 0.13 -18.55 14.22
C ASP A 119 0.15 -20.08 14.40
N ARG A 120 1.22 -20.73 13.91
CA ARG A 120 1.38 -22.19 13.98
C ARG A 120 1.44 -22.77 15.40
N PHE A 121 1.62 -21.94 16.43
CA PHE A 121 1.71 -22.33 17.83
C PHE A 121 0.42 -22.06 18.61
N GLY A 122 -0.63 -21.58 17.93
CA GLY A 122 -1.90 -21.23 18.56
C GLY A 122 -1.91 -19.82 19.15
N LYS A 123 -0.90 -18.97 18.89
CA LYS A 123 -0.91 -17.58 19.35
C LYS A 123 -1.79 -16.74 18.45
N GLN A 124 -2.81 -16.13 19.04
CA GLN A 124 -3.70 -15.21 18.36
C GLN A 124 -3.06 -13.82 18.21
N SER A 125 -3.17 -13.25 17.01
CA SER A 125 -2.76 -11.86 16.73
C SER A 125 -3.74 -10.87 17.35
N GLU A 126 -3.25 -9.72 17.78
CA GLU A 126 -4.10 -8.63 18.30
C GLU A 126 -4.60 -7.68 17.20
N LEU A 127 -4.11 -7.78 15.96
CA LEU A 127 -4.41 -6.86 14.86
C LEU A 127 -4.73 -7.53 13.53
N VAL A 128 -3.97 -8.56 13.16
CA VAL A 128 -4.00 -9.16 11.82
C VAL A 128 -5.32 -9.89 11.62
N ALA A 129 -6.19 -9.34 10.80
CA ALA A 129 -7.52 -9.86 10.53
C ALA A 129 -7.44 -11.18 9.74
N CYS A 130 -8.38 -12.08 10.03
CA CYS A 130 -8.60 -13.27 9.23
C CYS A 130 -9.26 -12.88 7.90
N PRO A 131 -8.72 -13.27 6.73
CA PRO A 131 -9.29 -12.92 5.42
C PRO A 131 -10.65 -13.59 5.16
N PHE A 132 -11.05 -14.56 5.98
CA PHE A 132 -12.38 -15.18 5.92
C PHE A 132 -13.40 -14.52 6.86
N ASP A 133 -12.97 -13.63 7.75
CA ASP A 133 -13.86 -12.94 8.69
C ASP A 133 -14.87 -12.03 7.97
N THR A 134 -16.13 -12.13 8.35
CA THR A 134 -17.21 -11.37 7.71
C THR A 134 -17.22 -9.91 8.13
N ASN A 135 -16.80 -9.59 9.35
CA ASN A 135 -16.76 -8.21 9.85
C ASN A 135 -15.62 -7.44 9.18
N TRP A 136 -14.45 -8.06 9.02
CA TRP A 136 -13.33 -7.49 8.26
C TRP A 136 -13.70 -7.29 6.79
N LYS A 137 -14.34 -8.28 6.15
CA LYS A 137 -14.81 -8.13 4.75
C LYS A 137 -15.78 -6.96 4.60
N LYS A 138 -16.74 -6.80 5.52
CA LYS A 138 -17.68 -5.67 5.51
C LYS A 138 -16.99 -4.33 5.72
N TYR A 139 -15.91 -4.32 6.50
CA TYR A 139 -15.11 -3.13 6.74
C TYR A 139 -14.22 -2.76 5.54
N TYR A 140 -13.64 -3.73 4.85
CA TYR A 140 -12.59 -3.49 3.84
C TYR A 140 -13.07 -3.53 2.37
N LEU A 141 -14.08 -4.34 2.04
CA LEU A 141 -14.58 -4.56 0.66
C LEU A 141 -15.86 -3.77 0.37
#